data_AF-A0A8S9LGI0-F1
#
_entry.id   AF-A0A8S9LGI0-F1
#
_cell.length_a   1.000
_cell.length_b   1.000
_cell.length_c   1.000
_cell.angle_alpha   90.00
_cell.angle_beta   90.00
_cell.angle_gamma   90.00
#
_symmetry.space_group_name_H-M   'P 1'
#
loop_
_entity.id
_entity.type
_entity.pdbx_description
1 polymer ?
#
loop_
_entity_poly.entity_id
_entity_poly.type
_entity_poly.pdbx_seq_one_letter_code
_entity_poly.pdbx_strand_id
1 'polypeptide(L)'
;MDIEKESTTTFDYSKRAQWLRAAVLGANDGLVSTASLMMGVGAVKHDVKAMILSGFAGMVAGACSMAIGEFVSVYSQYDIEVAQMERESGEVEKEKLPSPLQAAAASALAFSVGAIVPLLAAAFVKEYRVRIISVVTAVTVALVGFGWLGAALGKAPAVRSSARVLFGGWLAMAVTFGLTKLIGLYGL
;
A
#
# COMPACT_ATOMS: atom_id res chain seq x y z
N MET A 1 23.50 -22.24 -32.07
CA MET A 1 22.15 -21.85 -32.53
C MET A 1 21.36 -21.65 -31.24
N ASP A 2 21.70 -20.63 -30.47
CA ASP A 2 21.37 -20.55 -29.03
C ASP A 2 21.19 -19.09 -28.55
N ILE A 3 20.63 -18.21 -29.39
CA ILE A 3 20.36 -16.81 -29.03
C ILE A 3 18.84 -16.53 -28.87
N GLU A 4 17.95 -17.43 -29.29
CA GLU A 4 16.49 -17.20 -29.27
C GLU A 4 15.77 -17.58 -27.96
N LYS A 5 16.45 -18.21 -26.99
CA LYS A 5 15.79 -18.70 -25.75
C LYS A 5 15.88 -17.76 -24.54
N GLU A 6 16.64 -16.67 -24.64
CA GLU A 6 16.94 -15.78 -23.51
C GLU A 6 16.03 -14.53 -23.46
N SER A 7 15.35 -14.18 -24.58
CA SER A 7 14.48 -12.99 -24.67
C SER A 7 13.05 -13.24 -24.17
N THR A 8 12.49 -14.45 -24.30
CA THR A 8 11.10 -14.74 -23.92
C THR A 8 10.89 -14.92 -22.42
N THR A 9 11.91 -15.35 -21.68
CA THR A 9 11.82 -15.54 -20.22
C THR A 9 12.04 -14.26 -19.44
N THR A 10 12.88 -13.33 -19.92
CA THR A 10 13.19 -12.06 -19.23
C THR A 10 12.03 -11.06 -19.26
N PHE A 11 11.20 -11.07 -20.31
CA PHE A 11 10.07 -10.14 -20.48
C PHE A 11 8.90 -10.36 -19.50
N ASP A 12 8.57 -11.62 -19.18
CA ASP A 12 7.48 -11.94 -18.24
C ASP A 12 7.84 -11.54 -16.80
N TYR A 13 9.13 -11.55 -16.44
CA TYR A 13 9.60 -11.10 -15.12
C TYR A 13 9.41 -9.60 -14.88
N SER A 14 9.65 -8.74 -15.88
CA SER A 14 9.60 -7.28 -15.70
C SER A 14 8.17 -6.79 -15.44
N LYS A 15 7.21 -7.21 -16.28
CA LYS A 15 5.78 -6.91 -16.07
C LYS A 15 5.28 -7.48 -14.75
N ARG A 16 5.69 -8.70 -14.40
CA ARG A 16 5.36 -9.31 -13.11
C ARG A 16 5.90 -8.55 -11.92
N ALA A 17 7.15 -8.12 -11.99
CA ALA A 17 7.78 -7.34 -10.92
C ALA A 17 7.06 -5.99 -10.71
N GLN A 18 6.61 -5.35 -11.79
CA GLN A 18 5.99 -4.02 -11.72
C GLN A 18 4.61 -4.04 -11.04
N TRP A 19 3.71 -4.95 -11.44
CA TRP A 19 2.42 -5.07 -10.76
C TRP A 19 2.56 -5.66 -9.35
N LEU A 20 3.53 -6.54 -9.12
CA LEU A 20 3.81 -7.09 -7.79
C LEU A 20 4.31 -6.01 -6.83
N ARG A 21 5.20 -5.12 -7.28
CA ARG A 21 5.64 -3.94 -6.53
C ARG A 21 4.45 -3.05 -6.18
N ALA A 22 3.63 -2.74 -7.18
CA ALA A 22 2.43 -1.91 -7.00
C ALA A 22 1.46 -2.54 -5.99
N ALA A 23 1.28 -3.86 -6.02
CA ALA A 23 0.45 -4.59 -5.07
C ALA A 23 1.02 -4.57 -3.64
N VAL A 24 2.32 -4.85 -3.45
CA VAL A 24 2.93 -4.85 -2.10
C VAL A 24 2.89 -3.46 -1.47
N LEU A 25 3.20 -2.41 -2.25
CA LEU A 25 3.06 -1.03 -1.79
C LEU A 25 1.61 -0.69 -1.47
N GLY A 26 0.68 -1.08 -2.34
CA GLY A 26 -0.76 -0.93 -2.12
C GLY A 26 -1.20 -1.51 -0.79
N ALA A 27 -0.92 -2.79 -0.54
CA ALA A 27 -1.32 -3.47 0.68
C ALA A 27 -0.73 -2.82 1.95
N ASN A 28 0.55 -2.43 1.91
CA ASN A 28 1.18 -1.77 3.04
C ASN A 28 0.58 -0.38 3.31
N ASP A 29 0.40 0.41 2.26
CA ASP A 29 -0.18 1.76 2.38
C ASP A 29 -1.63 1.68 2.86
N GLY A 30 -2.42 0.75 2.34
CA GLY A 30 -3.79 0.52 2.77
C GLY A 30 -3.90 0.14 4.24
N LEU A 31 -3.01 -0.73 4.71
CA LEU A 31 -2.94 -1.13 6.11
C LEU A 31 -2.56 0.05 7.02
N VAL A 32 -1.45 0.73 6.73
CA VAL A 32 -0.91 1.78 7.60
C VAL A 32 -1.78 3.02 7.57
N SER A 33 -2.21 3.49 6.39
CA SER A 33 -3.00 4.73 6.27
C SER A 33 -4.39 4.59 6.91
N THR A 34 -5.07 3.46 6.66
CA THR A 34 -6.39 3.21 7.25
C THR A 34 -6.30 3.06 8.77
N ALA A 35 -5.31 2.31 9.26
CA ALA A 35 -5.06 2.20 10.70
C ALA A 35 -4.75 3.56 11.32
N SER A 36 -3.88 4.36 10.70
CA SER A 36 -3.51 5.69 11.19
C SER A 36 -4.71 6.63 11.25
N LEU A 37 -5.57 6.62 10.23
CA LEU A 37 -6.78 7.44 10.18
C LEU A 37 -7.77 7.02 11.27
N MET A 38 -8.03 5.72 11.42
CA MET A 38 -8.90 5.19 12.46
C MET A 38 -8.38 5.53 13.87
N MET A 39 -7.08 5.39 14.08
CA MET A 39 -6.41 5.73 15.35
C MET A 39 -6.48 7.23 15.62
N GLY A 40 -6.24 8.07 14.61
CA GLY A 40 -6.35 9.53 14.72
C GLY A 40 -7.75 9.98 15.12
N VAL A 41 -8.78 9.49 14.43
CA VAL A 41 -10.18 9.78 14.80
C VAL A 41 -10.51 9.21 16.18
N GLY A 42 -10.04 8.00 16.48
CA GLY A 42 -10.19 7.35 17.78
C GLY A 42 -9.55 8.14 18.94
N ALA A 43 -8.52 8.94 18.65
CA ALA A 43 -7.84 9.78 19.64
C ALA A 43 -8.71 10.92 20.17
N VAL A 44 -9.70 11.36 19.38
CA VAL A 44 -10.62 12.47 19.73
C VAL A 44 -12.04 11.96 20.01
N LYS A 45 -12.51 10.96 19.26
CA LYS A 45 -13.85 10.37 19.40
C LYS A 45 -13.74 8.89 19.75
N HIS A 46 -14.24 8.52 20.94
CA HIS A 46 -14.20 7.14 21.41
C HIS A 46 -15.35 6.26 20.88
N ASP A 47 -16.15 6.75 19.94
CA ASP A 47 -17.23 5.99 19.32
C ASP A 47 -16.70 5.01 18.26
N VAL A 48 -17.21 3.78 18.27
CA VAL A 48 -16.92 2.74 17.28
C VAL A 48 -17.30 3.23 15.88
N LYS A 49 -18.47 3.88 15.75
CA LYS A 49 -18.99 4.29 14.44
C LYS A 49 -18.11 5.34 13.79
N ALA A 50 -17.61 6.31 14.56
CA ALA A 50 -16.69 7.32 14.05
C ALA A 50 -15.38 6.71 13.53
N MET A 51 -14.81 5.76 14.27
CA MET A 51 -13.60 5.06 13.85
C MET A 51 -13.82 4.21 12.59
N ILE A 52 -14.90 3.43 12.52
CA ILE A 52 -15.18 2.58 11.34
C ILE A 52 -15.51 3.43 10.11
N LEU A 53 -16.33 4.48 10.28
CA LEU A 53 -16.72 5.36 9.18
C LEU A 53 -15.50 6.07 8.58
N SER A 54 -14.59 6.58 9.42
CA SER A 54 -13.35 7.19 8.95
C SER A 54 -12.43 6.17 8.28
N GLY A 55 -12.27 4.98 8.84
CA GLY A 55 -11.50 3.91 8.20
C GLY A 55 -12.06 3.50 6.83
N PHE A 56 -13.38 3.36 6.71
CA PHE A 56 -14.02 3.00 5.44
C PHE A 56 -13.91 4.14 4.41
N ALA A 57 -14.15 5.39 4.82
CA ALA A 57 -13.95 6.54 3.96
C ALA A 57 -12.49 6.65 3.49
N GLY A 58 -11.52 6.44 4.40
CA GLY A 58 -10.10 6.41 4.10
C GLY A 58 -9.71 5.26 3.17
N MET A 59 -10.31 4.08 3.33
CA MET A 59 -10.12 2.94 2.42
C MET A 59 -10.53 3.32 1.00
N VAL A 60 -11.76 3.82 0.81
CA VAL A 60 -12.28 4.15 -0.52
C VAL A 60 -11.50 5.29 -1.15
N ALA A 61 -11.28 6.38 -0.41
CA ALA A 61 -10.53 7.53 -0.89
C ALA A 61 -9.07 7.14 -1.23
N GLY A 62 -8.42 6.37 -0.36
CA GLY A 62 -7.05 5.91 -0.54
C GLY A 62 -6.89 4.94 -1.71
N ALA A 63 -7.79 3.96 -1.86
CA ALA A 63 -7.77 3.02 -2.98
C ALA A 63 -7.92 3.75 -4.33
N CYS A 64 -8.85 4.70 -4.43
CA CYS A 64 -9.03 5.53 -5.62
C CYS A 64 -7.80 6.40 -5.90
N SER A 65 -7.28 7.08 -4.87
CA SER A 65 -6.10 7.94 -5.01
C SER A 65 -4.87 7.13 -5.46
N MET A 66 -4.71 5.92 -4.93
CA MET A 66 -3.61 5.03 -5.29
C MET A 66 -3.74 4.46 -6.70
N ALA A 67 -4.96 4.10 -7.12
CA ALA A 67 -5.24 3.69 -8.50
C ALA A 67 -4.81 4.79 -9.49
N ILE A 68 -5.22 6.03 -9.22
CA ILE A 68 -4.91 7.18 -10.06
C ILE A 68 -3.40 7.47 -10.04
N GLY A 69 -2.79 7.49 -8.86
CA GLY A 69 -1.36 7.77 -8.73
C GLY A 69 -0.49 6.74 -9.44
N GLU A 70 -0.82 5.45 -9.33
CA GLU A 70 -0.10 4.38 -10.01
C GLU A 70 -0.36 4.41 -11.52
N PHE A 71 -1.60 4.67 -11.97
CA PHE A 71 -1.92 4.83 -13.39
C PHE A 71 -1.08 5.94 -14.03
N VAL A 72 -1.06 7.13 -13.42
CA VAL A 72 -0.30 8.29 -13.92
C VAL A 72 1.21 8.02 -13.88
N SER A 73 1.71 7.39 -12.82
CA SER A 73 3.14 7.06 -12.69
C SER A 73 3.60 6.08 -13.77
N VAL A 74 2.81 5.03 -14.02
CA VAL A 74 3.14 4.02 -15.02
C VAL A 74 2.99 4.57 -16.44
N TYR A 75 1.99 5.43 -16.68
CA TYR A 75 1.83 6.11 -17.96
C TYR A 75 3.00 7.06 -18.25
N SER A 76 3.52 7.73 -17.23
CA SER A 76 4.72 8.57 -17.37
C SER A 76 5.96 7.72 -17.72
N GLN A 77 6.10 6.53 -17.13
CA GLN A 77 7.18 5.59 -17.48
C GLN A 77 7.03 5.09 -18.92
N TYR A 78 5.80 4.77 -19.34
CA TYR A 78 5.49 4.41 -20.71
C TYR A 78 5.93 5.50 -21.70
N ASP A 79 5.57 6.76 -21.45
CA ASP A 79 5.91 7.87 -22.35
C ASP A 79 7.43 8.11 -22.44
N ILE A 80 8.16 7.94 -21.32
CA ILE A 80 9.63 8.04 -21.29
C ILE A 80 10.27 6.93 -22.12
N GLU A 81 9.81 5.69 -21.97
CA GLU A 81 10.35 4.54 -22.72
C GLU A 81 10.08 4.68 -24.22
N VAL A 82 8.88 5.11 -24.62
CA VAL A 82 8.56 5.38 -26.02
C VAL A 82 9.48 6.45 -26.60
N ALA A 83 9.62 7.59 -25.92
CA ALA A 83 10.48 8.67 -26.37
C ALA A 83 11.96 8.25 -26.45
N GLN A 84 12.41 7.35 -25.58
CA GLN A 84 13.77 6.81 -25.63
C GLN A 84 13.96 5.86 -26.82
N MET A 85 13.01 4.96 -27.08
CA MET A 85 13.08 4.03 -28.22
C MET A 85 13.07 4.77 -29.57
N GLU A 86 12.24 5.82 -29.70
CA GLU A 86 12.22 6.67 -30.90
C GLU A 86 13.56 7.35 -31.16
N ARG A 87 14.28 7.77 -30.10
CA ARG A 87 15.60 8.41 -30.22
C ARG A 87 16.72 7.44 -30.55
N GLU A 88 16.68 6.23 -30.00
CA GLU A 88 17.78 5.25 -30.14
C GLU A 88 17.63 4.37 -31.38
N SER A 89 16.42 3.91 -31.67
CA SER A 89 16.15 2.89 -32.70
C SER A 89 15.25 3.38 -33.85
N GLY A 90 14.47 4.44 -33.62
CA GLY A 90 13.45 4.91 -34.57
C GLY A 90 12.21 3.99 -34.68
N GLU A 91 12.17 2.89 -33.94
CA GLU A 91 11.06 1.92 -33.91
C GLU A 91 10.48 1.81 -32.50
N VAL A 92 9.16 1.73 -32.39
CA VAL A 92 8.47 1.62 -31.08
C VAL A 92 8.00 0.18 -30.86
N GLU A 93 8.71 -0.54 -29.99
CA GLU A 93 8.34 -1.90 -29.60
C GLU A 93 7.32 -1.91 -28.44
N LYS A 94 6.03 -1.92 -28.78
CA LYS A 94 4.93 -1.87 -27.79
C LYS A 94 4.86 -3.05 -26.83
N GLU A 95 5.45 -4.20 -27.18
CA GLU A 95 5.46 -5.37 -26.30
C GLU A 95 6.28 -5.16 -25.03
N LYS A 96 7.28 -4.26 -25.06
CA LYS A 96 8.16 -3.99 -23.92
C LYS A 96 7.55 -3.08 -22.87
N LEU A 97 6.48 -2.40 -23.21
CA LEU A 97 5.94 -1.30 -22.43
C LEU A 97 5.15 -1.76 -21.19
N PRO A 98 5.19 -0.97 -20.11
CA PRO A 98 4.49 -1.28 -18.88
C PRO A 98 2.97 -1.14 -19.07
N SER A 99 2.19 -1.91 -18.30
CA SER A 99 0.72 -1.92 -18.39
C SER A 99 0.08 -1.05 -17.29
N PRO A 100 -0.38 0.18 -17.58
CA PRO A 100 -0.81 1.14 -16.55
C PRO A 100 -2.07 0.69 -15.81
N LEU A 101 -3.07 0.21 -16.54
CA LEU A 101 -4.36 -0.20 -15.96
C LEU A 101 -4.21 -1.40 -15.01
N GLN A 102 -3.36 -2.37 -15.37
CA GLN A 102 -3.12 -3.56 -14.54
C GLN A 102 -2.40 -3.19 -13.24
N ALA A 103 -1.40 -2.31 -13.31
CA ALA A 103 -0.68 -1.84 -12.11
C ALA A 103 -1.60 -1.04 -11.17
N ALA A 104 -2.42 -0.13 -11.74
CA ALA A 104 -3.40 0.65 -11.00
C ALA A 104 -4.47 -0.22 -10.32
N ALA A 105 -5.01 -1.22 -11.03
CA ALA A 105 -5.97 -2.15 -10.45
C ALA A 105 -5.33 -3.02 -9.35
N ALA A 106 -4.12 -3.52 -9.58
CA ALA A 106 -3.39 -4.32 -8.59
C ALA A 106 -3.11 -3.52 -7.31
N SER A 107 -2.67 -2.25 -7.42
CA SER A 107 -2.40 -1.41 -6.26
C SER A 107 -3.67 -1.07 -5.49
N ALA A 108 -4.77 -0.72 -6.17
CA ALA A 108 -6.04 -0.37 -5.53
C ALA A 108 -6.69 -1.55 -4.79
N LEU A 109 -6.66 -2.74 -5.42
CA LEU A 109 -7.15 -3.97 -4.79
C LEU A 109 -6.30 -4.35 -3.59
N ALA A 110 -4.97 -4.32 -3.74
CA ALA A 110 -4.07 -4.63 -2.64
C ALA A 110 -4.23 -3.63 -1.48
N PHE A 111 -4.39 -2.34 -1.78
CA PHE A 111 -4.72 -1.30 -0.79
C PHE A 111 -5.98 -1.63 -0.01
N SER A 112 -7.05 -1.98 -0.72
CA SER A 112 -8.32 -2.37 -0.09
C SER A 112 -8.13 -3.59 0.81
N VAL A 113 -7.37 -4.61 0.37
CA VAL A 113 -7.05 -5.79 1.18
C VAL A 113 -6.29 -5.41 2.47
N GLY A 114 -5.28 -4.54 2.37
CA GLY A 114 -4.55 -4.04 3.54
C GLY A 114 -5.45 -3.27 4.51
N ALA A 115 -6.34 -2.44 3.98
CA ALA A 115 -7.25 -1.59 4.75
C ALA A 115 -8.37 -2.38 5.47
N ILE A 116 -8.71 -3.59 5.02
CA ILE A 116 -9.71 -4.45 5.66
C ILE A 116 -9.26 -4.90 7.06
N VAL A 117 -7.96 -5.14 7.25
CA VAL A 117 -7.41 -5.65 8.51
C VAL A 117 -7.76 -4.75 9.72
N PRO A 118 -7.44 -3.44 9.73
CA PRO A 118 -7.77 -2.57 10.87
C PRO A 118 -9.28 -2.39 11.03
N LEU A 119 -10.06 -2.38 9.94
CA LEU A 119 -11.52 -2.29 10.00
C LEU A 119 -12.14 -3.49 10.69
N LEU A 120 -11.75 -4.71 10.33
CA LEU A 120 -12.24 -5.92 10.98
C LEU A 120 -11.81 -6.00 12.44
N ALA A 121 -10.56 -5.61 12.74
CA ALA A 121 -10.05 -5.59 14.11
C ALA A 121 -10.83 -4.61 15.02
N ALA A 122 -11.42 -3.56 14.44
CA ALA A 122 -12.25 -2.59 15.18
C ALA A 122 -13.74 -2.97 15.23
N ALA A 123 -14.27 -3.66 14.23
CA ALA A 123 -15.70 -3.82 13.98
C ALA A 123 -16.48 -4.47 15.14
N PHE A 124 -15.84 -5.41 15.84
CA PHE A 124 -16.51 -6.23 16.84
C PHE A 124 -16.19 -5.85 18.30
N VAL A 125 -15.45 -4.75 18.52
CA VAL A 125 -14.95 -4.38 19.85
C VAL A 125 -15.60 -3.09 20.35
N LYS A 126 -16.53 -3.22 21.30
CA LYS A 126 -17.26 -2.08 21.88
C LYS A 126 -16.39 -1.23 22.80
N GLU A 127 -15.63 -1.87 23.68
CA GLU A 127 -14.77 -1.19 24.65
C GLU A 127 -13.62 -0.47 23.95
N TYR A 128 -13.48 0.84 24.18
CA TYR A 128 -12.53 1.69 23.45
C TYR A 128 -11.09 1.23 23.66
N ARG A 129 -10.68 0.96 24.90
CA ARG A 129 -9.31 0.53 25.21
C ARG A 129 -8.96 -0.78 24.52
N VAL A 130 -9.87 -1.74 24.56
CA VAL A 130 -9.69 -3.06 23.92
C VAL A 130 -9.66 -2.90 22.40
N ARG A 131 -10.48 -2.00 21.84
CA ARG A 131 -10.53 -1.74 20.39
C ARG A 131 -9.22 -1.16 19.87
N ILE A 132 -8.62 -0.22 20.59
CA ILE A 132 -7.32 0.34 20.21
C ILE A 132 -6.24 -0.75 20.25
N ILE A 133 -6.22 -1.55 21.31
CA ILE A 133 -5.25 -2.65 21.44
C ILE A 133 -5.45 -3.70 20.33
N SER A 134 -6.70 -4.04 19.99
CA SER A 134 -7.00 -5.01 18.93
C SER A 134 -6.52 -4.53 17.57
N VAL A 135 -6.79 -3.27 17.22
CA VAL A 135 -6.34 -2.67 15.95
C VAL A 135 -4.81 -2.63 15.89
N VAL A 136 -4.14 -2.09 16.92
CA VAL A 136 -2.68 -2.00 16.93
C VAL A 136 -2.03 -3.38 16.84
N THR A 137 -2.57 -4.38 17.55
CA THR A 137 -2.06 -5.75 17.51
C THR A 137 -2.24 -6.38 16.14
N ALA A 138 -3.45 -6.29 15.57
CA ALA A 138 -3.75 -6.85 14.24
C ALA A 138 -2.88 -6.20 13.15
N VAL A 139 -2.74 -4.87 13.18
CA VAL A 139 -1.90 -4.12 12.24
C VAL A 139 -0.44 -4.49 12.41
N THR A 140 0.06 -4.63 13.64
CA THR A 140 1.45 -5.04 13.89
C THR A 140 1.73 -6.43 13.30
N VAL A 141 0.84 -7.40 13.54
CA VAL A 141 0.96 -8.75 12.98
C VAL A 141 0.93 -8.70 11.45
N ALA A 142 0.02 -7.94 10.87
CA ALA A 142 -0.08 -7.77 9.43
C ALA A 142 1.16 -7.08 8.82
N LEU A 143 1.74 -6.07 9.49
CA LEU A 143 2.99 -5.42 9.05
C LEU A 143 4.18 -6.36 9.07
N VAL A 144 4.29 -7.21 10.10
CA VAL A 144 5.31 -8.27 10.13
C VAL A 144 5.11 -9.22 8.95
N GLY A 145 3.87 -9.64 8.70
CA GLY A 145 3.48 -10.51 7.59
C GLY A 145 3.80 -9.90 6.23
N PHE A 146 3.40 -8.66 5.97
CA PHE A 146 3.72 -7.95 4.72
C PHE A 146 5.21 -7.67 4.57
N GLY A 147 5.91 -7.33 5.65
CA GLY A 147 7.36 -7.17 5.63
C GLY A 147 8.09 -8.47 5.27
N TRP A 148 7.61 -9.61 5.77
CA TRP A 148 8.12 -10.93 5.43
C TRP A 148 7.77 -11.34 4.00
N LEU A 149 6.51 -11.15 3.57
CA LEU A 149 6.06 -11.43 2.20
C LEU A 149 6.83 -10.59 1.19
N GLY A 150 6.99 -9.29 1.43
CA GLY A 150 7.78 -8.41 0.57
C GLY A 150 9.24 -8.85 0.47
N ALA A 151 9.81 -9.37 1.57
CA ALA A 151 11.16 -9.93 1.56
C ALA A 151 11.27 -11.24 0.79
N ALA A 152 10.28 -12.14 0.95
CA ALA A 152 10.22 -13.40 0.24
C ALA A 152 10.09 -13.19 -1.27
N LEU A 153 9.25 -12.24 -1.68
CA LEU A 153 9.06 -11.85 -3.08
C LEU A 153 10.29 -11.13 -3.66
N GLY A 154 10.95 -10.29 -2.86
CA GLY A 154 12.13 -9.52 -3.26
C GLY A 154 13.47 -10.23 -3.06
N LYS A 155 13.49 -11.50 -2.60
CA LYS A 155 14.71 -12.25 -2.21
C LYS A 155 15.64 -11.47 -1.26
N ALA A 156 15.05 -10.67 -0.37
CA ALA A 156 15.77 -9.79 0.57
C ALA A 156 15.77 -10.40 1.99
N PRO A 157 16.68 -9.97 2.89
CA PRO A 157 16.68 -10.44 4.28
C PRO A 157 15.40 -10.03 5.01
N ALA A 158 14.58 -11.01 5.39
CA ALA A 158 13.24 -10.83 5.97
C ALA A 158 13.23 -9.93 7.20
N VAL A 159 14.17 -10.13 8.12
CA VAL A 159 14.23 -9.36 9.37
C VAL A 159 14.39 -7.86 9.12
N ARG A 160 15.25 -7.46 8.17
CA ARG A 160 15.48 -6.04 7.84
C ARG A 160 14.29 -5.44 7.10
N SER A 161 13.61 -6.22 6.28
CA SER A 161 12.39 -5.79 5.59
C SER A 161 11.27 -5.53 6.59
N SER A 162 10.94 -6.53 7.41
CA SER A 162 9.89 -6.42 8.44
C SER A 162 10.19 -5.32 9.44
N ALA A 163 11.44 -5.14 9.87
CA ALA A 163 11.80 -4.06 10.79
C ALA A 163 11.50 -2.66 10.21
N ARG A 164 11.84 -2.42 8.93
CA ARG A 164 11.57 -1.13 8.26
C ARG A 164 10.08 -0.85 8.14
N VAL A 165 9.32 -1.84 7.68
CA VAL A 165 7.86 -1.72 7.50
C VAL A 165 7.16 -1.48 8.84
N LEU A 166 7.55 -2.25 9.86
CA LEU A 166 6.96 -2.14 11.19
C LEU A 166 7.30 -0.79 11.86
N PHE A 167 8.56 -0.37 11.80
CA PHE A 167 8.97 0.93 12.35
C PHE A 167 8.28 2.10 11.64
N GLY A 168 8.24 2.08 10.31
CA GLY A 168 7.54 3.11 9.52
C GLY A 168 6.04 3.16 9.84
N GLY A 169 5.39 2.01 9.91
CA GLY A 169 3.96 1.91 10.23
C GLY A 169 3.62 2.40 11.63
N TRP A 170 4.40 2.01 12.64
CA TRP A 170 4.22 2.50 14.01
C TRP A 170 4.47 4.00 14.14
N LEU A 171 5.50 4.52 13.48
CA LEU A 171 5.79 5.95 13.48
C LEU A 171 4.62 6.73 12.87
N ALA A 172 4.11 6.31 11.71
CA ALA A 172 2.97 6.96 11.07
C ALA A 172 1.74 6.99 11.99
N MET A 173 1.37 5.85 12.57
CA MET A 173 0.23 5.78 13.50
C MET A 173 0.44 6.64 14.74
N ALA A 174 1.64 6.64 15.32
CA ALA A 174 1.97 7.44 16.50
C ALA A 174 1.88 8.95 16.21
N VAL A 175 2.40 9.39 15.07
CA VAL A 175 2.33 10.79 14.61
C VAL A 175 0.87 11.19 14.37
N THR A 176 0.09 10.42 13.62
CA THR A 176 -1.32 10.74 13.36
C THR A 176 -2.13 10.77 14.67
N PHE A 177 -1.97 9.76 15.53
CA PHE A 177 -2.65 9.73 16.83
C PHE A 177 -2.27 10.94 17.70
N GLY A 178 -0.98 11.25 17.79
CA GLY A 178 -0.45 12.36 18.60
C GLY A 178 -0.96 13.71 18.11
N LEU A 179 -0.83 14.00 16.81
CA LEU A 179 -1.29 15.25 16.22
C LEU A 179 -2.80 15.43 16.37
N THR A 180 -3.60 14.39 16.09
CA THR A 180 -5.06 14.50 16.20
C THR A 180 -5.49 14.67 17.66
N LYS A 181 -4.80 14.01 18.60
CA LYS A 181 -5.02 14.21 20.03
C LYS A 181 -4.71 15.64 20.47
N LEU A 182 -3.62 16.23 19.99
CA LEU A 182 -3.29 17.63 20.27
C LEU A 182 -4.40 18.56 19.76
N ILE A 183 -4.82 18.39 18.51
CA ILE A 183 -5.91 19.18 17.92
C ILE A 183 -7.20 19.05 18.75
N GLY A 184 -7.56 17.84 19.17
CA GLY A 184 -8.74 17.61 20.02
C GLY A 184 -8.65 18.26 21.41
N LEU A 185 -7.45 18.46 21.96
CA LEU A 185 -7.25 19.18 23.23
C LEU A 185 -7.46 20.70 23.08
N TYR A 186 -7.26 21.26 21.88
CA TYR A 186 -7.43 22.69 21.58
C TYR A 186 -8.83 23.06 21.05
N GLY A 187 -9.77 22.12 21.00
CA GLY A 187 -11.21 22.43 20.90
C GLY A 187 -11.85 22.40 19.51
N LEU A 188 -11.59 21.35 18.72
CA LEU A 188 -12.43 20.93 17.58
C LEU A 188 -13.26 19.68 17.91
#